data_AF-A0A3A9VSG2-F1
#
_entry.id   AF-A0A3A9VSG2-F1
#
_cell.length_a   1.000
_cell.length_b   1.000
_cell.length_c   1.000
_cell.angle_alpha   90.00
_cell.angle_beta   90.00
_cell.angle_gamma   90.00
#
_symmetry.space_group_name_H-M   'P 1'
#
loop_
_entity.id
_entity.type
_entity.pdbx_description
1 polymer ?
#
loop_
_entity_poly.entity_id
_entity_poly.type
_entity_poly.pdbx_seq_one_letter_code
_entity_poly.pdbx_strand_id
1 'polypeptide(L)'
;MKNEDEIEKLFERMENQLDVYEPSADHKIRFLEKLQKQNKVVVLQPKKRNWIRPLAIAASIAILIGMVSIAPILNTNDEADLASVSPQMEETQNFFTVAIKTQLEEINKTSSAETTGLVEDAMKQLDKLESSYQILKKDLVESSNDKRVISAMIKNFQKRASLLEEVLEKINNVNKLKLSENETNIL
;
A
#
# COMPACT_ATOMS: atom_id res chain seq x y z
N MET A 1 29.00 20.38 -53.60
CA MET A 1 28.03 21.12 -54.44
C MET A 1 27.04 21.77 -53.50
N LYS A 2 26.88 23.09 -53.61
CA LYS A 2 26.15 23.95 -52.68
C LYS A 2 24.65 23.82 -53.01
N ASN A 3 23.85 23.35 -52.05
CA ASN A 3 22.39 23.32 -52.18
C ASN A 3 21.91 24.77 -52.07
N GLU A 4 21.78 25.45 -53.21
CA GLU A 4 21.04 26.71 -53.30
C GLU A 4 19.62 26.45 -52.79
N ASP A 5 19.25 27.18 -51.73
CA ASP A 5 18.02 27.03 -50.97
C ASP A 5 16.83 27.17 -51.94
N GLU A 6 15.83 26.29 -51.84
CA GLU A 6 14.72 26.26 -52.81
C GLU A 6 13.98 27.60 -52.91
N ILE A 7 14.03 28.37 -51.82
CA ILE A 7 13.50 29.72 -51.74
C ILE A 7 14.33 30.70 -52.59
N GLU A 8 15.66 30.62 -52.58
CA GLU A 8 16.53 31.45 -53.42
C GLU A 8 16.18 31.26 -54.89
N LYS A 9 16.04 30.00 -55.32
CA LYS A 9 15.65 29.65 -56.71
C LYS A 9 14.23 30.11 -57.07
N LEU A 10 13.33 30.16 -56.09
CA LEU A 10 11.99 30.69 -56.29
C LEU A 10 12.03 32.20 -56.53
N PHE A 11 12.79 32.95 -55.72
CA PHE A 11 12.95 34.39 -55.88
C PHE A 11 13.70 34.76 -57.17
N GLU A 12 14.77 34.05 -57.54
CA GLU A 12 15.46 34.25 -58.84
C GLU A 12 14.51 34.06 -60.03
N ARG A 13 13.65 33.03 -60.00
CA ARG A 13 12.65 32.80 -61.05
C ARG A 13 11.62 33.92 -61.13
N MET A 14 11.30 34.53 -59.99
CA MET A 14 10.24 35.51 -59.87
C MET A 14 10.75 36.96 -59.90
N GLU A 15 12.06 37.20 -59.88
CA GLU A 15 12.70 38.52 -59.72
C GLU A 15 12.09 39.58 -60.66
N ASN A 16 11.91 39.24 -61.94
CA ASN A 16 11.35 40.15 -62.95
C ASN A 16 9.80 40.16 -63.01
N GLN A 17 9.14 39.44 -62.11
CA GLN A 17 7.67 39.34 -62.01
C GLN A 17 7.11 39.98 -60.74
N LEU A 18 7.97 40.36 -59.78
CA LEU A 18 7.53 40.91 -58.49
C LEU A 18 7.22 42.42 -58.58
N ASP A 19 7.96 43.17 -59.40
CA ASP A 19 7.81 44.64 -59.53
C ASP A 19 6.78 45.07 -60.59
N VAL A 20 5.81 44.22 -60.91
CA VAL A 20 4.84 44.51 -61.99
C VAL A 20 3.73 45.46 -61.54
N TYR A 21 3.42 45.52 -60.24
CA TYR A 21 2.31 46.33 -59.73
C TYR A 21 2.64 46.96 -58.38
N GLU A 22 2.43 48.28 -58.27
CA GLU A 22 2.47 48.98 -57.00
C GLU A 22 1.09 48.88 -56.31
N PRO A 23 1.03 48.74 -54.97
CA PRO A 23 -0.24 48.77 -54.26
C PRO A 23 -1.00 50.07 -54.55
N SER A 24 -2.34 50.02 -54.54
CA SER A 24 -3.18 51.21 -54.65
C SER A 24 -2.75 52.28 -53.64
N ALA A 25 -2.84 53.57 -53.99
CA ALA A 25 -2.44 54.68 -53.11
C ALA A 25 -3.07 54.60 -51.69
N ASP A 26 -4.29 54.06 -51.59
CA ASP A 26 -5.02 53.90 -50.33
C ASP A 26 -4.64 52.64 -49.53
N HIS A 27 -3.68 51.84 -49.98
CA HIS A 27 -3.28 50.59 -49.33
C HIS A 27 -2.85 50.84 -47.87
N LYS A 28 -2.04 51.88 -47.64
CA LYS A 28 -1.60 52.26 -46.28
C LYS A 28 -2.77 52.65 -45.38
N ILE A 29 -3.74 53.38 -45.92
CA ILE A 29 -4.93 53.80 -45.19
C ILE A 29 -5.78 52.58 -44.83
N ARG A 30 -6.04 51.69 -45.78
CA ARG A 30 -6.77 50.43 -45.57
C ARG A 30 -6.07 49.52 -44.57
N PHE A 31 -4.74 49.47 -44.61
CA PHE A 31 -3.93 48.72 -43.64
C PHE A 31 -4.10 49.30 -42.23
N LEU A 32 -3.95 50.61 -42.07
CA LEU A 32 -4.12 51.29 -40.78
C LEU A 32 -5.55 51.15 -40.24
N GLU A 33 -6.56 51.25 -41.11
CA GLU A 33 -7.96 51.06 -40.73
C GLU A 33 -8.21 49.62 -40.26
N LYS A 34 -7.63 48.63 -40.94
CA LYS A 34 -7.72 47.22 -40.53
C LYS A 34 -6.97 46.97 -39.21
N LEU A 35 -5.80 47.57 -39.03
CA LEU A 35 -5.01 47.50 -37.79
C LEU A 35 -5.79 48.11 -36.62
N GLN A 36 -6.42 49.27 -36.82
CA GLN A 36 -7.24 49.92 -35.80
C GLN A 36 -8.52 49.14 -35.51
N LYS A 37 -9.17 48.52 -36.51
CA LYS A 37 -10.32 47.62 -36.30
C LYS A 37 -9.92 46.34 -35.53
N GLN A 38 -8.67 45.90 -35.62
CA GLN A 38 -8.13 44.79 -34.84
C GLN A 38 -7.82 45.14 -33.37
N ASN A 39 -7.83 46.42 -32.98
CA ASN A 39 -7.74 46.85 -31.57
C ASN A 39 -9.01 46.60 -30.75
N LYS A 40 -9.95 45.76 -31.22
CA LYS A 40 -10.73 44.94 -30.30
C LYS A 40 -9.85 43.80 -29.81
N VAL A 41 -8.91 44.14 -28.93
CA VAL A 41 -8.26 43.14 -28.09
C VAL A 41 -9.39 42.44 -27.35
N VAL A 42 -9.71 41.21 -27.76
CA VAL A 42 -10.44 40.31 -26.88
C VAL A 42 -9.51 40.12 -25.71
N VAL A 43 -9.75 40.88 -24.63
CA VAL A 43 -9.11 40.61 -23.35
C VAL A 43 -9.65 39.24 -22.97
N LEU A 44 -8.90 38.19 -23.33
CA LEU A 44 -9.10 36.86 -22.75
C LEU A 44 -8.84 37.07 -21.27
N GLN A 45 -9.89 37.28 -20.50
CA GLN A 45 -9.78 37.33 -19.05
C GLN A 45 -9.06 36.05 -18.66
N PRO A 46 -7.87 36.12 -18.02
CA PRO A 46 -7.17 34.93 -17.62
C PRO A 46 -8.13 34.20 -16.67
N LYS A 47 -8.63 33.04 -17.09
CA LYS A 47 -9.47 32.20 -16.25
C LYS A 47 -8.67 31.99 -14.97
N LYS A 48 -9.12 32.57 -13.86
CA LYS A 48 -8.45 32.44 -12.56
C LYS A 48 -8.32 30.95 -12.28
N ARG A 49 -7.13 30.42 -12.50
CA ARG A 49 -6.83 29.01 -12.24
C ARG A 49 -6.86 28.88 -10.73
N ASN A 50 -7.89 28.23 -10.21
CA ASN A 50 -8.03 28.01 -8.77
C ASN A 50 -6.91 27.07 -8.29
N TRP A 51 -5.75 27.64 -7.96
CA TRP A 51 -4.61 26.94 -7.37
C TRP A 51 -4.96 26.28 -6.03
N ILE A 52 -6.06 26.68 -5.40
CA ILE A 52 -6.62 26.03 -4.21
C ILE A 52 -6.98 24.55 -4.46
N ARG A 53 -7.40 24.17 -5.68
CA ARG A 53 -7.77 22.78 -5.98
C ARG A 53 -6.56 21.84 -6.02
N PRO A 54 -5.50 22.11 -6.82
CA PRO A 54 -4.29 21.29 -6.76
C PRO A 54 -3.57 21.39 -5.42
N LEU A 55 -3.65 22.53 -4.72
CA LEU A 55 -3.08 22.69 -3.38
C LEU A 55 -3.81 21.82 -2.33
N ALA A 56 -5.14 21.77 -2.37
CA ALA A 56 -5.93 20.92 -1.49
C ALA A 56 -5.66 19.42 -1.74
N ILE A 57 -5.51 19.04 -3.01
CA ILE A 57 -5.13 17.67 -3.39
C ILE A 57 -3.73 17.35 -2.85
N ALA A 58 -2.73 18.21 -3.09
CA ALA A 58 -1.39 18.02 -2.58
C ALA A 58 -1.35 17.96 -1.04
N ALA A 59 -2.11 18.81 -0.35
CA ALA A 59 -2.24 18.79 1.10
C ALA A 59 -2.87 17.49 1.61
N SER A 60 -3.93 16.99 0.97
CA SER A 60 -4.54 15.70 1.35
C SER A 60 -3.57 14.53 1.18
N ILE A 61 -2.75 14.53 0.12
CA ILE A 61 -1.74 13.49 -0.12
C ILE A 61 -0.62 13.62 0.90
N ALA A 62 -0.15 14.83 1.21
CA ALA A 62 0.86 15.06 2.22
C ALA A 62 0.38 14.69 3.64
N ILE A 63 -0.90 14.92 3.95
CA ILE A 63 -1.51 14.49 5.21
C ILE A 63 -1.60 12.96 5.27
N LEU A 64 -2.00 12.29 4.18
CA LEU A 64 -2.05 10.82 4.14
C LEU A 64 -0.64 10.21 4.28
N ILE A 65 0.35 10.74 3.55
CA ILE A 65 1.74 10.29 3.66
C ILE A 65 2.29 10.59 5.06
N GLY A 66 2.05 11.81 5.58
CA GLY A 66 2.45 12.19 6.93
C GLY A 66 1.80 11.32 7.99
N MET A 67 0.52 10.97 7.86
CA MET A 67 -0.18 10.09 8.78
C MET A 67 0.37 8.67 8.72
N VAL A 68 0.68 8.13 7.53
CA VAL A 68 1.31 6.81 7.36
C VAL A 68 2.75 6.79 7.89
N SER A 69 3.52 7.86 7.73
CA SER A 69 4.91 7.95 8.19
C SER A 69 5.05 8.29 9.68
N ILE A 70 4.10 9.03 10.26
CA ILE A 70 4.12 9.44 11.68
C ILE A 70 3.36 8.44 12.56
N ALA A 71 2.38 7.69 12.03
CA ALA A 71 1.68 6.64 12.78
C ALA A 71 2.59 5.60 13.44
N PRO A 72 3.64 5.04 12.79
CA PRO A 72 4.55 4.12 13.47
C PRO A 72 5.42 4.80 14.53
N ILE A 73 5.68 6.11 14.43
CA ILE A 73 6.46 6.89 15.41
C ILE A 73 5.63 7.20 16.67
N LEU A 74 4.33 7.44 16.51
CA LEU A 74 3.41 7.65 17.64
C LEU A 74 2.94 6.33 18.28
N ASN A 75 3.06 5.21 17.56
CA ASN A 75 2.83 3.86 18.05
C ASN A 75 4.14 3.11 18.33
N THR A 76 5.22 3.80 18.69
CA THR A 76 6.36 3.16 19.36
C THR A 76 6.00 2.92 20.82
N ASN A 77 4.96 2.12 21.04
CA ASN A 77 5.03 1.19 22.14
C ASN A 77 6.10 0.19 21.71
N ASP A 78 7.37 0.53 21.90
CA ASP A 78 8.46 -0.44 22.01
C ASP A 78 8.16 -1.28 23.26
N GLU A 79 7.07 -2.03 23.19
CA GLU A 79 6.63 -2.91 24.24
C GLU A 79 7.63 -4.04 24.26
N ALA A 80 8.55 -3.97 25.22
CA ALA A 80 9.56 -4.98 25.43
C ALA A 80 8.93 -6.38 25.37
N ASP A 81 9.44 -7.17 24.44
CA ASP A 81 9.08 -8.56 24.23
C ASP A 81 10.35 -9.42 24.24
N LEU A 82 10.24 -10.70 23.86
CA LEU A 82 11.43 -11.55 23.82
C LEU A 82 12.51 -10.99 22.88
N ALA A 83 12.13 -10.37 21.75
CA ALA A 83 13.09 -9.80 20.83
C ALA A 83 13.94 -8.68 21.45
N SER A 84 13.39 -7.94 22.41
CA SER A 84 14.12 -6.90 23.13
C SER A 84 15.20 -7.42 24.10
N VAL A 85 15.20 -8.72 24.43
CA VAL A 85 16.11 -9.31 25.43
C VAL A 85 17.48 -9.63 24.84
N SER A 86 17.51 -10.32 23.68
CA SER A 86 18.74 -10.68 22.98
C SER A 86 18.45 -11.12 21.54
N PRO A 87 19.45 -11.14 20.64
CA PRO A 87 19.27 -11.65 19.27
C PRO A 87 18.73 -13.09 19.22
N GLN A 88 19.15 -13.95 20.15
CA GLN A 88 18.65 -15.33 20.22
C GLN A 88 17.18 -15.40 20.66
N MET A 89 16.74 -14.47 21.52
CA MET A 89 15.34 -14.39 21.94
C MET A 89 14.46 -13.78 20.85
N GLU A 90 14.99 -12.88 20.02
CA GLU A 90 14.36 -12.42 18.78
C GLU A 90 14.15 -13.59 17.80
N GLU A 91 15.20 -14.38 17.53
CA GLU A 91 15.09 -15.58 16.71
C GLU A 91 14.02 -16.55 17.26
N THR A 92 13.98 -16.73 18.58
CA THR A 92 12.99 -17.58 19.25
C THR A 92 11.57 -17.06 19.04
N GLN A 93 11.34 -15.76 19.24
CA GLN A 93 10.04 -15.13 19.01
C GLN A 93 9.60 -15.27 17.55
N ASN A 94 10.51 -15.00 16.61
CA ASN A 94 10.25 -15.11 15.18
C ASN A 94 9.90 -16.54 14.79
N PHE A 95 10.66 -17.53 15.27
CA PHE A 95 10.39 -18.95 15.02
C PHE A 95 8.96 -19.34 15.42
N PHE A 96 8.55 -19.04 16.66
CA PHE A 96 7.21 -19.40 17.13
C PHE A 96 6.10 -18.60 16.43
N THR A 97 6.34 -17.32 16.12
CA THR A 97 5.37 -16.49 15.41
C THR A 97 5.07 -17.05 14.02
N VAL A 98 6.12 -17.46 13.29
CA VAL A 98 5.99 -18.11 11.97
C VAL A 98 5.28 -19.46 12.08
N ALA A 99 5.64 -20.28 13.08
CA ALA A 99 5.01 -21.57 13.30
C ALA A 99 3.50 -21.44 13.59
N ILE A 100 3.12 -20.58 14.53
CA ILE A 100 1.73 -20.31 14.90
C ILE A 100 0.93 -19.80 13.70
N LYS A 101 1.50 -18.86 12.92
CA LYS A 101 0.85 -18.35 11.71
C LYS A 101 0.60 -19.47 10.69
N THR A 102 1.60 -20.30 10.45
CA THR A 102 1.49 -21.45 9.53
C THR A 102 0.38 -22.41 9.97
N GLN A 103 0.34 -22.75 11.27
CA GLN A 103 -0.70 -23.62 11.82
C GLN A 103 -2.10 -23.01 11.68
N LEU A 104 -2.27 -21.72 11.95
CA LEU A 104 -3.55 -21.02 11.75
C LEU A 104 -3.99 -21.03 10.29
N GLU A 105 -3.07 -20.80 9.34
CA GLU A 105 -3.37 -20.89 7.92
C GLU A 105 -3.80 -22.30 7.52
N GLU A 106 -3.19 -23.34 8.08
CA GLU A 106 -3.56 -24.73 7.82
C GLU A 106 -4.93 -25.09 8.40
N ILE A 107 -5.21 -24.66 9.63
CA ILE A 107 -6.54 -24.79 10.25
C ILE A 107 -7.58 -24.12 9.36
N ASN A 108 -7.36 -22.89 8.92
CA ASN A 108 -8.31 -22.18 8.05
C ASN A 108 -8.57 -22.89 6.72
N LYS A 109 -7.56 -23.53 6.13
CA LYS A 109 -7.70 -24.29 4.87
C LYS A 109 -8.44 -25.61 5.06
N THR A 110 -8.32 -26.23 6.22
CA THR A 110 -8.76 -27.61 6.47
C THR A 110 -10.07 -27.68 7.26
N SER A 111 -10.49 -26.55 7.85
CA SER A 111 -11.73 -26.42 8.60
C SER A 111 -12.96 -26.68 7.73
N SER A 112 -14.00 -27.23 8.37
CA SER A 112 -15.28 -27.59 7.76
C SER A 112 -16.43 -27.17 8.68
N ALA A 113 -17.68 -27.31 8.21
CA ALA A 113 -18.85 -26.99 9.02
C ALA A 113 -18.91 -27.78 10.35
N GLU A 114 -18.43 -29.02 10.32
CA GLU A 114 -18.43 -29.94 11.46
C GLU A 114 -17.35 -29.62 12.48
N THR A 115 -16.26 -29.00 12.04
CA THR A 115 -15.13 -28.64 12.91
C THR A 115 -15.18 -27.19 13.38
N THR A 116 -16.18 -26.40 12.93
CA THR A 116 -16.32 -24.98 13.26
C THR A 116 -16.35 -24.73 14.77
N GLY A 117 -17.11 -25.52 15.54
CA GLY A 117 -17.16 -25.36 16.99
C GLY A 117 -15.83 -25.63 17.71
N LEU A 118 -15.03 -26.58 17.21
CA LEU A 118 -13.69 -26.86 17.72
C LEU A 118 -12.74 -25.68 17.45
N VAL A 119 -12.81 -25.11 16.25
CA VAL A 119 -12.00 -23.95 15.86
C VAL A 119 -12.34 -22.73 16.71
N GLU A 120 -13.64 -22.45 16.91
CA GLU A 120 -14.08 -21.33 17.76
C GLU A 120 -13.59 -21.45 19.20
N ASP A 121 -13.64 -22.65 19.79
CA ASP A 121 -13.12 -22.87 21.13
C ASP A 121 -11.60 -22.70 21.19
N ALA A 122 -10.88 -23.22 20.19
CA ALA A 122 -9.45 -23.04 20.05
C ALA A 122 -9.06 -21.55 19.98
N MET A 123 -9.80 -20.74 19.22
CA MET A 123 -9.53 -19.29 19.14
C MET A 123 -9.75 -18.60 20.48
N LYS A 124 -10.80 -18.94 21.24
CA LYS A 124 -11.00 -18.41 22.59
C LYS A 124 -9.87 -18.78 23.55
N GLN A 125 -9.33 -20.00 23.43
CA GLN A 125 -8.17 -20.42 24.23
C GLN A 125 -6.89 -19.70 23.80
N LEU A 126 -6.69 -19.51 22.49
CA LEU A 126 -5.58 -18.76 21.93
C LEU A 126 -5.58 -17.31 22.41
N ASP A 127 -6.75 -16.65 22.43
CA ASP A 127 -6.92 -15.28 22.93
C ASP A 127 -6.54 -15.13 24.42
N LYS A 128 -6.86 -16.14 25.24
CA LYS A 128 -6.45 -16.17 26.66
C LYS A 128 -4.94 -16.29 26.81
N LEU A 129 -4.30 -17.11 25.98
CA LEU A 129 -2.85 -17.25 25.95
C LEU A 129 -2.20 -15.95 25.48
N GLU A 130 -2.75 -15.30 24.45
CA GLU A 130 -2.27 -14.01 23.96
C GLU A 130 -2.39 -12.92 25.04
N SER A 131 -3.54 -12.83 25.69
CA SER A 131 -3.75 -11.90 26.81
C SER A 131 -2.74 -12.13 27.94
N SER A 132 -2.43 -13.39 28.24
CA SER A 132 -1.40 -13.73 29.22
C SER A 132 0.00 -13.31 28.76
N TYR A 133 0.30 -13.40 27.46
CA TYR A 133 1.56 -12.91 26.90
C TYR A 133 1.70 -11.39 27.04
N GLN A 134 0.62 -10.64 26.80
CA GLN A 134 0.61 -9.19 27.00
C GLN A 134 0.88 -8.77 28.44
N ILE A 135 0.43 -9.57 29.43
CA ILE A 135 0.79 -9.37 30.84
C ILE A 135 2.28 -9.64 31.05
N LEU A 136 2.79 -10.75 30.51
CA LEU A 136 4.21 -11.12 30.65
C LEU A 136 5.16 -10.08 30.02
N LYS A 137 4.75 -9.38 28.96
CA LYS A 137 5.52 -8.25 28.40
C LYS A 137 5.71 -7.12 29.41
N LYS A 138 4.68 -6.80 30.19
CA LYS A 138 4.76 -5.79 31.26
C LYS A 138 5.65 -6.28 32.39
N ASP A 139 5.45 -7.52 32.83
CA ASP A 139 6.27 -8.15 33.87
C ASP A 139 7.75 -8.21 33.45
N LEU A 140 8.05 -8.37 32.16
CA LEU A 140 9.41 -8.42 31.64
C LEU A 140 10.14 -7.09 31.88
N VAL A 141 9.47 -5.97 31.59
CA VAL A 141 9.98 -4.62 31.86
C VAL A 141 10.13 -4.39 33.35
N GLU A 142 9.07 -4.64 34.13
CA GLU A 142 9.04 -4.38 35.57
C GLU A 142 10.08 -5.20 36.35
N SER A 143 10.35 -6.42 35.89
CA SER A 143 11.32 -7.33 36.50
C SER A 143 12.75 -7.15 35.99
N SER A 144 13.01 -6.18 35.11
CA SER A 144 14.33 -5.98 34.48
C SER A 144 14.86 -7.24 33.79
N ASN A 145 14.04 -7.84 32.93
CA ASN A 145 14.36 -9.06 32.17
C ASN A 145 14.61 -10.31 33.04
N ASP A 146 13.77 -10.54 34.05
CA ASP A 146 13.87 -11.75 34.87
C ASP A 146 13.73 -13.03 34.02
N LYS A 147 14.70 -13.94 34.16
CA LYS A 147 14.75 -15.22 33.45
C LYS A 147 13.47 -16.07 33.63
N ARG A 148 12.79 -15.93 34.76
CA ARG A 148 11.52 -16.61 35.05
C ARG A 148 10.39 -16.07 34.17
N VAL A 149 10.35 -14.75 33.95
CA VAL A 149 9.38 -14.11 33.04
C VAL A 149 9.68 -14.50 31.60
N ILE A 150 10.95 -14.45 31.19
CA ILE A 150 11.40 -14.92 29.86
C ILE A 150 10.97 -16.39 29.64
N SER A 151 11.20 -17.26 30.63
CA SER A 151 10.78 -18.66 30.56
C SER A 151 9.25 -18.81 30.44
N ALA A 152 8.48 -18.00 31.17
CA ALA A 152 7.02 -17.99 31.06
C ALA A 152 6.54 -17.51 29.68
N MET A 153 7.20 -16.52 29.08
CA MET A 153 6.92 -16.04 27.72
C MET A 153 7.17 -17.11 26.67
N ILE A 154 8.31 -17.80 26.75
CA ILE A 154 8.62 -18.95 25.87
C ILE A 154 7.58 -20.06 26.06
N LYS A 155 7.25 -20.39 27.31
CA LYS A 155 6.23 -21.40 27.61
C LYS A 155 4.85 -21.02 27.08
N ASN A 156 4.53 -19.74 27.04
CA ASN A 156 3.29 -19.25 26.44
C ASN A 156 3.27 -19.48 24.92
N PHE A 157 4.35 -19.17 24.20
CA PHE A 157 4.49 -19.51 22.78
C PHE A 157 4.33 -21.02 22.53
N GLN A 158 5.01 -21.85 23.32
CA GLN A 158 4.90 -23.31 23.23
C GLN A 158 3.46 -23.79 23.41
N LYS A 159 2.73 -23.26 24.41
CA LYS A 159 1.31 -23.59 24.63
C LYS A 159 0.43 -23.22 23.44
N ARG A 160 0.65 -22.04 22.84
CA ARG A 160 -0.10 -21.61 21.65
C ARG A 160 0.15 -22.57 20.48
N ALA A 161 1.42 -22.90 20.22
CA ALA A 161 1.78 -23.84 19.15
C ALA A 161 1.19 -25.24 19.37
N SER A 162 1.30 -25.79 20.60
CA SER A 162 0.75 -27.11 20.92
C SER A 162 -0.78 -27.17 20.85
N LEU A 163 -1.47 -26.10 21.27
CA LEU A 163 -2.93 -26.01 21.14
C LEU A 163 -3.35 -26.10 19.67
N LEU A 164 -2.69 -25.34 18.80
CA LEU A 164 -3.04 -25.31 17.37
C LEU A 164 -2.69 -26.62 16.67
N GLU A 165 -1.60 -27.27 17.05
CA GLU A 165 -1.24 -28.61 16.57
C GLU A 165 -2.31 -29.65 16.94
N GLU A 166 -2.76 -29.67 18.19
CA GLU A 166 -3.82 -30.58 18.65
C GLU A 166 -5.14 -30.34 17.92
N VAL A 167 -5.48 -29.06 17.67
CA VAL A 167 -6.70 -28.69 16.93
C VAL A 167 -6.62 -29.17 15.49
N LEU A 168 -5.48 -28.95 14.83
CA LEU A 168 -5.26 -29.41 13.46
C LEU A 168 -5.34 -30.93 13.35
N GLU A 169 -4.75 -31.67 14.30
CA GLU A 169 -4.86 -33.14 14.35
C GLU A 169 -6.32 -33.59 14.47
N LYS A 170 -7.10 -32.98 15.36
CA LYS A 170 -8.52 -33.29 15.53
C LYS A 170 -9.33 -32.98 14.28
N ILE A 171 -9.09 -31.84 13.62
CA ILE A 171 -9.74 -31.50 12.34
C ILE A 171 -9.45 -32.58 11.29
N ASN A 172 -8.19 -32.96 11.13
CA ASN A 172 -7.78 -33.99 10.19
C ASN A 172 -8.44 -35.34 10.48
N ASN A 173 -8.58 -35.71 11.75
CA ASN A 173 -9.25 -36.94 12.14
C ASN A 173 -10.74 -36.93 11.82
N VAL A 174 -11.44 -35.82 12.10
CA VAL A 174 -12.87 -35.65 11.73
C VAL A 174 -13.06 -35.74 10.22
N ASN A 175 -12.20 -35.08 9.45
CA ASN A 175 -12.28 -35.09 7.98
C ASN A 175 -12.02 -36.50 7.40
N LYS A 176 -11.08 -37.27 7.96
CA LYS A 176 -10.83 -38.66 7.56
C LYS A 176 -12.04 -39.56 7.80
N LEU A 177 -12.69 -39.43 8.97
CA LEU A 177 -13.87 -40.24 9.31
C LEU A 177 -15.02 -40.00 8.32
N LYS A 178 -15.25 -38.75 7.90
CA LYS A 178 -16.25 -38.43 6.88
C LYS A 178 -15.98 -39.07 5.51
N LEU A 179 -14.72 -39.11 5.10
CA LEU A 179 -14.36 -39.76 3.84
C LEU A 179 -14.68 -41.27 3.89
N SER A 180 -14.35 -41.93 4.99
CA SER A 180 -14.65 -43.36 5.18
C SER A 180 -16.15 -43.68 5.26
N GLU A 181 -16.97 -42.83 5.90
CA GLU A 181 -18.44 -43.01 5.91
C GLU A 181 -19.06 -42.83 4.51
N ASN A 182 -18.50 -41.95 3.68
CA ASN A 182 -19.00 -41.78 2.32
C ASN A 182 -18.67 -43.00 1.45
N GLU A 183 -17.49 -43.63 1.59
CA GLU A 183 -17.10 -44.81 0.81
C GLU A 183 -17.92 -46.07 1.14
N THR A 184 -18.37 -46.24 2.39
CA THR A 184 -19.18 -47.40 2.80
C THR A 184 -20.66 -47.29 2.41
N ASN A 185 -21.15 -46.09 2.12
CA ASN A 185 -22.53 -45.85 1.67
C ASN A 185 -22.72 -45.89 0.14
N ILE A 186 -21.65 -46.13 -0.64
CA ILE A 186 -21.70 -46.26 -2.12
C ILE A 186 -21.75 -47.73 -2.59
N LEU A 187 -21.94 -48.69 -1.67
CA LEU A 187 -22.10 -50.11 -1.94
C LEU A 187 -23.54 -50.56 -1.67
#